data_AF-A0AAD4T101-F1
#
_entry.id   AF-A0AAD4T101-F1
#
_cell.length_a   1.000
_cell.length_b   1.000
_cell.length_c   1.000
_cell.angle_alpha   90.00
_cell.angle_beta   90.00
_cell.angle_gamma   90.00
#
_symmetry.space_group_name_H-M   'P 1'
#
loop_
_entity.id
_entity.type
_entity.pdbx_description
1 polymer ?
#
loop_
_entity_poly.entity_id
_entity_poly.type
_entity_poly.pdbx_seq_one_letter_code
_entity_poly.pdbx_strand_id
1 'polypeptide(L)'
;MARIIKKAAASSITPVLLAYRRSPRRNILGFPFKIEDKPGEQTVTSTREYMGDYINIIVHMPDFSTDVNKEENGDDSDDQNNQDKDSVNDPQSSIRLVVTDTNFRGTTLEYGVIAYPDEFSIDSFCIKYAYAPDEENIYYKGLDYAKLDKNLQKEFQRRLKIFGIIPSTTNFLHEYMANRDMYSSHSSNSSLVNPS
;
A
#
# COMPACT_ATOMS: atom_id res chain seq x y z
N MET A 1 -60.88 23.22 25.13
CA MET A 1 -60.87 22.43 23.88
C MET A 1 -60.07 23.18 22.83
N ALA A 2 -59.32 22.46 22.00
CA ALA A 2 -58.37 22.89 20.94
C ALA A 2 -56.91 23.15 21.36
N ARG A 3 -56.05 22.19 21.03
CA ARG A 3 -54.58 22.25 21.00
C ARG A 3 -54.13 22.93 19.69
N ILE A 4 -53.18 23.87 19.75
CA ILE A 4 -52.48 24.38 18.57
C ILE A 4 -51.07 23.78 18.57
N ILE A 5 -50.81 22.89 17.61
CA ILE A 5 -49.50 22.27 17.39
C ILE A 5 -48.70 23.24 16.50
N LYS A 6 -47.64 23.85 17.05
CA LYS A 6 -46.61 24.51 16.23
C LYS A 6 -45.76 23.41 15.57
N LYS A 7 -45.86 23.33 14.26
CA LYS A 7 -45.02 22.48 13.40
C LYS A 7 -43.63 23.13 13.33
N ALA A 8 -42.68 22.61 14.09
CA ALA A 8 -41.27 23.00 13.95
C ALA A 8 -40.73 22.38 12.67
N ALA A 9 -40.18 23.23 11.79
CA ALA A 9 -39.46 22.81 10.60
C ALA A 9 -38.23 22.00 11.01
N ALA A 10 -38.13 20.76 10.51
CA ALA A 10 -36.91 19.98 10.63
C ALA A 10 -35.82 20.69 9.80
N SER A 11 -34.80 21.14 10.51
CA SER A 11 -33.57 21.71 9.98
C SER A 11 -32.95 20.79 8.93
N SER A 12 -32.55 21.35 7.79
CA SER A 12 -31.89 20.63 6.70
C SER A 12 -30.55 20.09 7.16
N ILE A 13 -30.44 18.78 7.29
CA ILE A 13 -29.16 18.10 7.37
C ILE A 13 -28.89 17.48 6.00
N THR A 14 -27.87 18.07 5.40
CA THR A 14 -27.18 17.78 4.15
C THR A 14 -27.10 16.29 3.77
N PRO A 15 -27.23 15.94 2.47
CA PRO A 15 -26.96 14.60 1.98
C PRO A 15 -25.43 14.40 1.85
N VAL A 16 -24.75 14.06 2.94
CA VAL A 16 -23.31 13.69 2.90
C VAL A 16 -23.12 12.16 2.84
N LEU A 17 -24.19 11.36 2.86
CA LEU A 17 -24.11 9.92 3.09
C LEU A 17 -24.37 9.00 1.90
N LEU A 18 -24.42 9.50 0.65
CA LEU A 18 -24.66 8.65 -0.52
C LEU A 18 -23.62 8.78 -1.66
N ALA A 19 -22.35 9.00 -1.31
CA ALA A 19 -21.26 8.91 -2.29
C ALA A 19 -20.04 8.14 -1.77
N TYR A 20 -20.23 7.14 -0.90
CA TYR A 20 -19.28 6.03 -0.85
C TYR A 20 -19.59 5.10 -2.01
N ARG A 21 -19.12 5.45 -3.21
CA ARG A 21 -18.91 4.48 -4.28
C ARG A 21 -18.02 3.40 -3.66
N ARG A 22 -18.62 2.26 -3.34
CA ARG A 22 -17.91 1.08 -2.85
C ARG A 22 -16.88 0.70 -3.91
N SER A 23 -15.61 0.96 -3.65
CA SER A 23 -14.52 0.33 -4.37
C SER A 23 -14.74 -1.19 -4.33
N PRO A 24 -14.46 -1.94 -5.42
CA PRO A 24 -14.69 -3.37 -5.45
C PRO A 24 -13.86 -4.04 -4.35
N ARG A 25 -14.52 -4.50 -3.28
CA ARG A 25 -13.89 -5.29 -2.22
C ARG A 25 -13.66 -6.69 -2.78
N ARG A 26 -12.45 -6.97 -3.25
CA ARG A 26 -12.07 -8.31 -3.71
C ARG A 26 -11.59 -9.12 -2.51
N ASN A 27 -12.31 -10.20 -2.18
CA ASN A 27 -11.81 -11.24 -1.29
C ASN A 27 -11.08 -12.27 -2.17
N ILE A 28 -9.76 -12.30 -2.09
CA ILE A 28 -8.92 -13.22 -2.86
C ILE A 28 -8.67 -14.44 -1.97
N LEU A 29 -9.10 -15.62 -2.42
CA LEU A 29 -8.98 -16.86 -1.64
C LEU A 29 -7.53 -17.08 -1.20
N GLY A 30 -7.32 -17.24 0.11
CA GLY A 30 -5.99 -17.47 0.69
C GLY A 30 -5.18 -16.20 1.01
N PHE A 31 -5.61 -15.01 0.58
CA PHE A 31 -4.97 -13.75 0.96
C PHE A 31 -5.63 -13.18 2.23
N PRO A 32 -4.87 -12.88 3.30
CA PRO A 32 -5.44 -12.58 4.62
C PRO A 32 -5.95 -11.14 4.76
N PHE A 33 -5.76 -10.30 3.75
CA PHE A 33 -6.15 -8.89 3.78
C PHE A 33 -7.26 -8.59 2.78
N LYS A 34 -8.02 -7.55 3.10
CA LYS A 34 -8.98 -6.95 2.20
C LYS A 34 -8.30 -5.86 1.37
N ILE A 35 -8.43 -5.96 0.06
CA ILE A 35 -7.84 -5.00 -0.88
C ILE A 35 -8.87 -3.94 -1.28
N GLU A 36 -8.43 -2.68 -1.24
CA GLU A 36 -9.11 -1.52 -1.79
C GLU A 36 -8.18 -0.81 -2.76
N ASP A 37 -8.55 -0.82 -4.03
CA ASP A 37 -7.85 -0.15 -5.12
C ASP A 37 -8.81 0.86 -5.74
N LYS A 38 -8.38 2.12 -5.79
CA LYS A 38 -9.19 3.23 -6.27
C LYS A 38 -8.65 3.71 -7.61
N PRO A 39 -9.50 3.83 -8.64
CA PRO A 39 -9.08 4.38 -9.93
C PRO A 39 -8.42 5.75 -9.79
N GLY A 40 -7.26 5.93 -10.41
CA GLY A 40 -6.51 7.19 -10.42
C GLY A 40 -5.57 7.40 -9.22
N GLU A 41 -5.57 6.53 -8.21
CA GLU A 41 -4.57 6.59 -7.12
C GLU A 41 -3.31 5.81 -7.51
N GLN A 42 -2.12 6.24 -7.04
CA GLN A 42 -0.85 5.52 -7.26
C GLN A 42 -0.59 4.43 -6.20
N THR A 43 -1.55 4.21 -5.30
CA THR A 43 -1.43 3.28 -4.20
C THR A 43 -2.60 2.32 -4.14
N VAL A 44 -2.38 1.19 -3.50
CA VAL A 44 -3.41 0.21 -3.14
C VAL A 44 -3.38 0.01 -1.65
N THR A 45 -4.56 -0.01 -1.04
CA THR A 45 -4.72 -0.16 0.40
C THR A 45 -5.13 -1.59 0.73
N SER A 46 -4.43 -2.24 1.64
CA SER A 46 -4.69 -3.61 2.07
C SER A 46 -4.84 -3.66 3.59
N THR A 47 -5.99 -4.14 4.08
CA THR A 47 -6.41 -3.97 5.48
C THR A 47 -6.80 -5.29 6.13
N ARG A 48 -6.52 -5.43 7.42
CA ARG A 48 -6.89 -6.60 8.23
C ARG A 48 -7.03 -6.20 9.70
N GLU A 49 -7.94 -6.84 10.41
CA GLU A 49 -7.97 -6.82 11.87
C GLU A 49 -7.27 -8.07 12.42
N TYR A 50 -6.38 -7.90 13.38
CA TYR A 50 -5.65 -9.00 14.01
C TYR A 50 -5.54 -8.77 15.52
N MET A 51 -6.19 -9.63 16.31
CA MET A 51 -6.16 -9.58 17.78
C MET A 51 -6.57 -8.21 18.38
N GLY A 52 -7.49 -7.50 17.70
CA GLY A 52 -7.96 -6.17 18.11
C GLY A 52 -7.07 -5.01 17.65
N ASP A 53 -5.93 -5.29 17.03
CA ASP A 53 -5.12 -4.29 16.32
C ASP A 53 -5.62 -4.15 14.87
N TYR A 54 -5.64 -2.91 14.38
CA TYR A 54 -5.95 -2.61 13.00
C TYR A 54 -4.66 -2.52 12.19
N ILE A 55 -4.51 -3.44 11.22
CA ILE A 55 -3.37 -3.49 10.30
C ILE A 55 -3.78 -2.86 8.98
N ASN A 56 -2.99 -1.90 8.52
CA ASN A 56 -3.15 -1.25 7.23
C ASN A 56 -1.82 -1.26 6.48
N ILE A 57 -1.87 -1.59 5.19
CA ILE A 57 -0.73 -1.66 4.29
C ILE A 57 -1.06 -0.78 3.09
N ILE A 58 -0.26 0.26 2.90
CA ILE A 58 -0.29 1.07 1.68
C ILE A 58 0.81 0.56 0.78
N VAL A 59 0.43 0.07 -0.39
CA VAL A 59 1.35 -0.44 -1.41
C VAL A 59 1.52 0.64 -2.46
N HIS A 60 2.74 1.09 -2.67
CA HIS A 60 3.07 2.05 -3.70
C HIS A 60 3.38 1.32 -5.02
N MET A 61 2.93 1.93 -6.12
CA MET A 61 3.31 1.47 -7.45
C MET A 61 4.84 1.48 -7.58
N PRO A 62 5.48 0.41 -8.07
CA PRO A 62 6.90 0.41 -8.33
C PRO A 62 7.24 1.50 -9.36
N ASP A 63 8.30 2.25 -9.11
CA ASP A 63 8.82 3.21 -10.09
C ASP A 63 9.41 2.42 -11.26
N PHE A 64 8.63 2.24 -12.32
CA PHE A 64 9.16 1.78 -13.60
C PHE A 64 9.91 2.92 -14.28
N SER A 65 11.02 3.37 -13.70
CA SER A 65 11.99 4.14 -14.47
C SER A 65 12.61 3.18 -15.46
N THR A 66 12.06 3.16 -16.67
CA THR A 66 12.71 2.53 -17.82
C THR A 66 14.06 3.20 -17.99
N ASP A 67 15.15 2.49 -17.72
CA ASP A 67 16.49 2.86 -18.18
C ASP A 67 16.52 2.73 -19.72
N VAL A 68 15.80 3.63 -20.41
CA VAL A 68 16.02 3.93 -21.82
C VAL A 68 16.94 5.13 -21.85
N ASN A 69 18.22 4.90 -21.56
CA ASN A 69 19.32 5.77 -21.97
C ASN A 69 20.60 4.94 -21.97
N LYS A 70 20.61 3.86 -22.76
CA LYS A 70 21.85 3.43 -23.39
C LYS A 70 22.01 4.35 -24.60
N GLU A 71 22.67 5.48 -24.36
CA GLU A 71 23.06 6.40 -25.42
C GLU A 71 23.82 5.59 -26.49
N GLU A 72 23.22 5.51 -27.68
CA GLU A 72 23.87 5.05 -28.90
C GLU A 72 24.99 6.05 -29.24
N ASN A 73 26.17 5.82 -28.67
CA ASN A 73 27.39 6.35 -29.25
C ASN A 73 28.02 5.22 -30.07
N GLY A 74 27.82 5.29 -31.40
CA GLY A 74 28.61 4.52 -32.34
C GLY A 74 30.06 4.98 -32.32
N ASP A 75 31.01 4.04 -32.30
CA ASP A 75 31.82 3.73 -33.48
C ASP A 75 32.66 2.45 -33.26
N ASP A 76 32.77 1.70 -34.35
CA ASP A 76 33.65 0.60 -34.75
C ASP A 76 34.42 -0.30 -33.76
N SER A 77 34.21 -1.61 -33.92
CA SER A 77 35.17 -2.62 -34.42
C SER A 77 35.19 -3.95 -33.66
N ASP A 78 35.12 -5.02 -34.46
CA ASP A 78 35.07 -6.44 -34.09
C ASP A 78 36.17 -6.86 -33.11
N ASP A 79 35.79 -7.50 -32.01
CA ASP A 79 36.53 -8.68 -31.56
C ASP A 79 35.63 -9.66 -30.82
N GLN A 80 35.51 -10.86 -31.40
CA GLN A 80 34.76 -11.96 -30.82
C GLN A 80 35.56 -12.54 -29.66
N ASN A 81 35.06 -12.35 -28.44
CA ASN A 81 35.30 -13.35 -27.40
C ASN A 81 34.04 -13.52 -26.57
N ASN A 82 33.36 -14.63 -26.86
CA ASN A 82 32.12 -15.07 -26.24
C ASN A 82 32.44 -15.51 -24.79
N GLN A 83 32.62 -14.54 -23.90
CA GLN A 83 32.55 -14.78 -22.47
C GLN A 83 31.07 -14.93 -22.12
N ASP A 84 30.72 -16.10 -21.56
CA ASP A 84 29.46 -16.37 -20.91
C ASP A 84 29.08 -15.16 -20.06
N LYS A 85 28.13 -14.38 -20.59
CA LYS A 85 27.49 -13.31 -19.84
C LYS A 85 26.71 -14.00 -18.73
N ASP A 86 27.32 -14.03 -17.56
CA ASP A 86 26.61 -14.02 -16.29
C ASP A 86 25.43 -13.06 -16.47
N SER A 87 24.25 -13.66 -16.53
CA SER A 87 22.98 -12.98 -16.67
C SER A 87 22.92 -11.90 -15.61
N VAL A 88 23.14 -10.66 -16.05
CA VAL A 88 23.16 -9.46 -15.21
C VAL A 88 21.78 -9.38 -14.57
N ASN A 89 21.72 -9.86 -13.34
CA ASN A 89 20.83 -9.50 -12.25
C ASN A 89 19.62 -8.68 -12.72
N ASP A 90 18.55 -9.37 -13.13
CA ASP A 90 17.24 -8.75 -13.28
C ASP A 90 16.95 -8.07 -11.93
N PRO A 91 16.91 -6.73 -11.84
CA PRO A 91 16.67 -6.08 -10.56
C PRO A 91 15.26 -6.49 -10.16
N GLN A 92 15.15 -7.49 -9.29
CA GLN A 92 13.87 -7.96 -8.75
C GLN A 92 13.08 -6.73 -8.35
N SER A 93 12.05 -6.40 -9.14
CA SER A 93 11.26 -5.19 -8.96
C SER A 93 10.81 -5.17 -7.52
N SER A 94 11.24 -4.16 -6.76
CA SER A 94 10.89 -4.05 -5.34
C SER A 94 9.72 -3.08 -5.21
N ILE A 95 8.78 -3.37 -4.33
CA ILE A 95 7.65 -2.50 -4.05
C ILE A 95 7.79 -1.86 -2.68
N ARG A 96 7.46 -0.58 -2.58
CA ARG A 96 7.46 0.16 -1.32
C ARG A 96 6.14 -0.05 -0.60
N LEU A 97 6.21 -0.48 0.66
CA LEU A 97 5.05 -0.60 1.54
C LEU A 97 5.18 0.37 2.72
N VAL A 98 4.07 0.99 3.09
CA VAL A 98 3.89 1.59 4.41
C VAL A 98 2.96 0.67 5.20
N VAL A 99 3.50 0.02 6.23
CA VAL A 99 2.73 -0.86 7.11
C VAL A 99 2.44 -0.13 8.39
N THR A 100 1.20 -0.13 8.84
CA THR A 100 0.82 0.46 10.13
C THR A 100 0.06 -0.55 10.97
N ASP A 101 0.41 -0.65 12.25
CA ASP A 101 -0.40 -1.31 13.26
C ASP A 101 -0.91 -0.27 14.27
N THR A 102 -2.24 -0.16 14.39
CA THR A 102 -2.89 0.72 15.35
C THR A 102 -3.57 -0.14 16.42
N ASN A 103 -3.13 0.04 17.66
CA ASN A 103 -3.74 -0.66 18.79
C ASN A 103 -5.04 0.02 19.25
N PHE A 104 -5.81 -0.67 20.11
CA PHE A 104 -7.07 -0.16 20.67
C PHE A 104 -6.94 1.16 21.45
N ARG A 105 -5.72 1.57 21.83
CA ARG A 105 -5.43 2.84 22.52
C ARG A 105 -5.12 3.97 21.54
N GLY A 106 -5.13 3.71 20.24
CA GLY A 106 -4.80 4.68 19.19
C GLY A 106 -3.30 4.96 19.06
N THR A 107 -2.42 4.14 19.65
CA THR A 107 -0.99 4.19 19.33
C THR A 107 -0.78 3.44 18.03
N THR A 108 -0.14 4.11 17.07
CA THR A 108 0.16 3.55 15.75
C THR A 108 1.67 3.42 15.59
N LEU A 109 2.14 2.23 15.21
CA LEU A 109 3.51 2.03 14.77
C LEU A 109 3.50 1.88 13.25
N GLU A 110 4.28 2.71 12.59
CA GLU A 110 4.42 2.75 11.13
C GLU A 110 5.81 2.26 10.73
N TYR A 111 5.87 1.41 9.72
CA TYR A 111 7.09 0.83 9.17
C TYR A 111 7.20 1.22 7.69
N GLY A 112 8.37 1.69 7.29
CA GLY A 112 8.77 1.70 5.89
C GLY A 112 9.37 0.35 5.52
N VAL A 113 8.79 -0.29 4.52
CA VAL A 113 9.16 -1.64 4.10
C VAL A 113 9.48 -1.64 2.61
N ILE A 114 10.58 -2.31 2.26
CA ILE A 114 10.89 -2.68 0.88
C ILE A 114 10.57 -4.15 0.74
N ALA A 115 9.58 -4.48 -0.09
CA ALA A 115 9.22 -5.86 -0.36
C ALA A 115 9.84 -6.32 -1.67
N TYR A 116 10.57 -7.43 -1.58
CA TYR A 116 11.11 -8.19 -2.70
C TYR A 116 10.25 -9.45 -2.92
N PRO A 117 10.45 -10.18 -4.01
CA PRO A 117 9.92 -11.54 -4.11
C PRO A 117 10.40 -12.36 -2.92
N ASP A 118 9.48 -13.06 -2.25
CA ASP A 118 9.71 -13.92 -1.07
C ASP A 118 10.28 -13.27 0.21
N GLU A 119 10.77 -12.03 0.19
CA GLU A 119 11.35 -11.39 1.36
C GLU A 119 11.04 -9.89 1.49
N PHE A 120 11.43 -9.30 2.61
CA PHE A 120 11.29 -7.86 2.82
C PHE A 120 12.38 -7.33 3.76
N SER A 121 12.69 -6.04 3.61
CA SER A 121 13.52 -5.28 4.54
C SER A 121 12.71 -4.13 5.16
N ILE A 122 13.07 -3.76 6.38
CA ILE A 122 12.51 -2.58 7.06
C ILE A 122 13.61 -1.52 6.99
N ASP A 123 13.31 -0.35 6.44
CA ASP A 123 14.28 0.75 6.32
C ASP A 123 14.02 1.87 7.34
N SER A 124 12.78 1.96 7.85
CA SER A 124 12.37 3.03 8.74
C SER A 124 11.20 2.60 9.60
N PHE A 125 11.05 3.25 10.76
CA PHE A 125 9.85 3.14 11.57
C PHE A 125 9.61 4.42 12.36
N CYS A 126 8.35 4.67 12.71
CA CYS A 126 7.97 5.75 13.63
C CYS A 126 6.73 5.40 14.44
N ILE A 127 6.59 6.02 15.61
CA ILE A 127 5.42 5.87 16.48
C ILE A 127 4.58 7.15 16.40
N LYS A 128 3.27 6.99 16.19
CA LYS A 128 2.27 8.05 16.14
C LYS A 128 1.24 7.83 17.25
N TYR A 129 0.77 8.91 17.88
CA TYR A 129 -0.22 8.85 18.95
C TYR A 129 -1.51 9.57 18.53
N ALA A 130 -2.66 8.92 18.64
CA ALA A 130 -3.95 9.46 18.20
C ALA A 130 -4.39 10.77 18.86
N TYR A 131 -3.83 11.13 20.03
CA TYR A 131 -4.22 12.33 20.79
C TYR A 131 -3.22 13.48 20.69
N ALA A 132 -2.14 13.33 19.92
CA ALA A 132 -1.21 14.42 19.65
C ALA A 132 -1.66 15.19 18.40
N PRO A 133 -1.78 16.53 18.43
CA PRO A 133 -2.03 17.30 17.21
C PRO A 133 -0.93 17.04 16.19
N ASP A 134 -1.22 17.01 14.88
CA ASP A 134 -0.28 16.58 13.84
C ASP A 134 1.07 17.35 13.86
N GLU A 135 1.04 18.60 14.31
CA GLU A 135 2.22 19.47 14.49
C GLU A 135 3.07 19.09 15.72
N GLU A 136 2.45 18.52 16.77
CA GLU A 136 3.09 18.00 17.99
C GLU A 136 3.25 16.47 17.97
N ASN A 137 2.71 15.80 16.96
CA ASN A 137 3.17 14.50 16.54
C ASN A 137 4.53 14.71 15.84
N ILE A 138 5.46 15.32 16.59
CA ILE A 138 6.89 15.36 16.35
C ILE A 138 7.30 13.90 16.32
N TYR A 139 7.18 13.31 15.13
CA TYR A 139 7.46 11.94 14.84
C TYR A 139 8.76 11.62 15.55
N TYR A 140 8.73 10.69 16.50
CA TYR A 140 9.94 9.95 16.76
C TYR A 140 10.19 9.16 15.48
N LYS A 141 10.77 9.83 14.48
CA LYS A 141 11.41 9.22 13.33
C LYS A 141 12.52 8.45 14.00
N GLY A 142 12.29 7.15 14.18
CA GLY A 142 13.13 6.33 15.02
C GLY A 142 14.59 6.48 14.64
N LEU A 143 15.48 6.06 15.54
CA LEU A 143 16.82 5.72 15.09
C LEU A 143 16.71 4.94 13.79
N ASP A 144 17.57 5.26 12.83
CA ASP A 144 17.72 4.48 11.60
C ASP A 144 17.66 2.99 11.96
N TYR A 145 16.79 2.23 11.27
CA TYR A 145 16.50 0.83 11.63
C TYR A 145 17.80 0.02 11.73
N ALA A 146 18.78 0.34 10.88
CA ALA A 146 20.11 -0.28 10.87
C ALA A 146 20.90 -0.07 12.18
N LYS A 147 20.59 0.96 12.96
CA LYS A 147 21.23 1.30 14.25
C LYS A 147 20.58 0.63 15.46
N LEU A 148 19.43 -0.01 15.29
CA LEU A 148 18.80 -0.79 16.36
C LEU A 148 19.64 -2.03 16.69
N ASP A 149 19.51 -2.54 17.91
CA ASP A 149 20.14 -3.81 18.26
C ASP A 149 19.53 -4.97 17.45
N LYS A 150 20.33 -6.02 17.23
CA LYS A 150 19.93 -7.16 16.37
C LYS A 150 18.70 -7.92 16.89
N ASN A 151 18.44 -7.90 18.20
CA ASN A 151 17.27 -8.58 18.75
C ASN A 151 16.00 -7.78 18.48
N LEU A 152 16.06 -6.46 18.65
CA LEU A 152 14.95 -5.58 18.33
C LEU A 152 14.61 -5.59 16.83
N GLN A 153 15.63 -5.58 15.96
CA GLN A 153 15.41 -5.78 14.51
C GLN A 153 14.69 -7.10 14.22
N LYS A 154 15.12 -8.21 14.84
CA LYS A 154 14.46 -9.52 14.69
C LYS A 154 13.01 -9.51 15.18
N GLU A 155 12.71 -8.79 16.26
CA GLU A 155 11.35 -8.68 16.78
C GLU A 155 10.42 -7.90 15.84
N PHE A 156 10.88 -6.79 15.26
CA PHE A 156 10.08 -6.06 14.26
C PHE A 156 9.82 -6.91 13.01
N GLN A 157 10.85 -7.61 12.51
CA GLN A 157 10.72 -8.57 11.41
C GLN A 157 9.72 -9.69 11.73
N ARG A 158 9.81 -10.28 12.93
CA ARG A 158 8.87 -11.31 13.39
C ARG A 158 7.44 -10.78 13.47
N ARG A 159 7.27 -9.55 13.97
CA ARG A 159 5.96 -8.91 14.09
C ARG A 159 5.28 -8.68 12.75
N LEU A 160 5.99 -8.16 11.75
CA LEU A 160 5.44 -7.99 10.40
C LEU A 160 5.04 -9.34 9.76
N LYS A 161 5.81 -10.41 10.00
CA LYS A 161 5.43 -11.77 9.58
C LYS A 161 4.13 -12.25 10.24
N ILE A 162 3.94 -11.98 11.54
CA ILE A 162 2.70 -12.30 12.27
C ILE A 162 1.50 -11.55 11.68
N PHE A 163 1.69 -10.29 11.29
CA PHE A 163 0.63 -9.51 10.63
C PHE A 163 0.27 -10.02 9.23
N GLY A 164 1.14 -10.83 8.63
CA GLY A 164 0.91 -11.45 7.32
C GLY A 164 1.81 -10.90 6.22
N ILE A 165 2.87 -10.16 6.55
CA ILE A 165 3.95 -9.82 5.61
C ILE A 165 4.86 -11.05 5.49
N ILE A 166 4.46 -11.97 4.61
CA ILE A 166 5.11 -13.27 4.37
C ILE A 166 5.33 -13.44 2.85
N PRO A 167 6.15 -14.42 2.40
CA PRO A 167 6.49 -14.60 1.00
C PRO A 167 5.27 -14.62 0.05
N SER A 168 4.22 -15.37 0.41
CA SER A 168 3.00 -15.43 -0.41
C SER A 168 2.29 -14.08 -0.55
N THR A 169 2.37 -13.23 0.47
CA THR A 169 1.79 -11.88 0.45
C THR A 169 2.62 -10.96 -0.42
N THR A 170 3.95 -10.96 -0.30
CA THR A 170 4.81 -10.09 -1.11
C THR A 170 4.73 -10.47 -2.59
N ASN A 171 4.76 -11.77 -2.91
CA ASN A 171 4.60 -12.25 -4.29
C ASN A 171 3.23 -11.86 -4.88
N PHE A 172 2.16 -12.07 -4.11
CA PHE A 172 0.83 -11.64 -4.53
C PHE A 172 0.77 -10.13 -4.81
N LEU A 173 1.38 -9.31 -3.96
CA LEU A 173 1.40 -7.86 -4.16
C LEU A 173 2.21 -7.45 -5.40
N HIS A 174 3.32 -8.14 -5.68
CA HIS A 174 4.09 -7.96 -6.92
C HIS A 174 3.24 -8.26 -8.16
N GLU A 175 2.60 -9.43 -8.18
CA GLU A 175 1.72 -9.83 -9.29
C GLU A 175 0.52 -8.88 -9.45
N TYR A 176 -0.06 -8.43 -8.34
CA TYR A 176 -1.17 -7.48 -8.35
C TYR A 176 -0.75 -6.14 -8.96
N MET A 177 0.42 -5.62 -8.56
CA MET A 177 0.94 -4.34 -9.04
C MET A 177 1.36 -4.40 -10.51
N ALA A 178 2.00 -5.49 -10.95
CA ALA A 178 2.40 -5.68 -12.33
C ALA A 178 1.19 -5.72 -13.29
N ASN A 179 0.05 -6.27 -12.83
CA ASN A 179 -1.16 -6.41 -13.63
C ASN A 179 -2.22 -5.35 -13.32
N ARG A 180 -1.86 -4.29 -12.57
CA ARG A 180 -2.82 -3.31 -12.04
C ARG A 180 -3.64 -2.62 -13.14
N ASP A 181 -3.03 -2.34 -14.29
CA ASP A 181 -3.72 -1.72 -15.42
C ASP A 181 -4.83 -2.60 -16.01
N MET A 182 -4.64 -3.92 -16.01
CA MET A 182 -5.66 -4.89 -16.42
C MET A 182 -6.84 -4.91 -15.46
N TYR A 183 -6.60 -4.65 -14.17
CA TYR A 183 -7.64 -4.59 -13.15
C TYR A 183 -8.38 -3.25 -13.11
N SER A 184 -7.75 -2.16 -13.58
CA SER A 184 -8.30 -0.81 -13.63
C SER A 184 -9.19 -0.57 -14.87
N SER A 185 -8.82 -1.15 -16.03
CA SER A 185 -9.47 -0.91 -17.32
C SER A 185 -10.89 -1.49 -17.47
N HIS A 186 -11.32 -2.41 -16.60
CA HIS A 186 -12.72 -2.86 -16.56
C HIS A 186 -13.69 -1.90 -15.85
N SER A 187 -13.21 -0.85 -15.19
CA SER A 187 -14.08 0.17 -14.59
C SER A 187 -14.57 1.24 -15.58
N SER A 188 -14.00 1.30 -16.79
CA SER A 188 -14.24 2.41 -17.74
C SER A 188 -15.33 2.15 -18.78
N ASN A 189 -15.87 0.93 -18.88
CA ASN A 189 -16.76 0.55 -19.99
C ASN A 189 -18.27 0.52 -19.65
N SER A 190 -18.72 1.08 -18.52
CA SER A 190 -20.15 1.07 -18.15
C SER A 190 -20.90 2.39 -18.44
N SER A 191 -20.35 3.30 -19.24
CA SER A 191 -21.06 4.52 -19.64
C SER A 191 -21.21 4.61 -21.15
N LEU A 192 -21.98 3.68 -21.73
CA LEU A 192 -22.61 3.88 -23.03
C LEU A 192 -24.06 3.38 -22.99
N VAL A 193 -24.89 4.15 -23.69
CA VAL A 193 -26.31 3.96 -24.03
C VAL A 193 -27.31 4.51 -23.00
N ASN A 194 -27.54 5.83 -23.07
CA ASN A 194 -28.88 6.36 -22.84
C ASN A 194 -29.69 6.17 -24.12
N PRO A 195 -30.86 5.50 -24.10
CA PRO A 195 -31.76 5.48 -25.24
C PRO A 195 -32.48 6.84 -25.39
N SER A 196 -32.86 7.09 -26.64
CA SER A 196 -33.29 8.33 -27.28
C SER A 196 -34.42 9.10 -26.61
#